data_AF-A0A2Z2HNI3-F1
#
_entry.id   AF-A0A2Z2HNI3-F1
#
_cell.length_a   1.000
_cell.length_b   1.000
_cell.length_c   1.000
_cell.angle_alpha   90.00
_cell.angle_beta   90.00
_cell.angle_gamma   90.00
#
_symmetry.space_group_name_H-M   'P 1'
#
loop_
_entity.id
_entity.type
_entity.pdbx_description
1 polymer ?
#
loop_
_entity_poly.entity_id
_entity_poly.type
_entity_poly.pdbx_seq_one_letter_code
_entity_poly.pdbx_strand_id
1 'polypeptide(L)' 'MQNHRKLTFIGVIFLILTFAINYYHEQNHPDMEFNYAYIPGIIMLISFGASFILFTKNNL' A
#
# COMPACT_ATOMS: atom_id res chain seq x y z
N MET A 1 -0.70 -16.65 11.65
CA MET A 1 -0.83 -15.18 11.69
C MET A 1 -2.30 -14.80 11.64
N GLN A 2 -2.78 -13.96 12.57
CA GLN A 2 -4.12 -13.38 12.53
C GLN A 2 -4.33 -12.58 11.22
N ASN A 3 -5.55 -12.58 10.67
CA ASN A 3 -5.83 -12.00 9.34
C ASN A 3 -5.45 -10.51 9.22
N HIS A 4 -5.63 -9.72 10.28
CA HIS A 4 -5.18 -8.31 10.29
C HIS A 4 -3.65 -8.18 10.16
N ARG A 5 -2.86 -9.07 10.79
CA ARG A 5 -1.39 -9.06 10.67
C ARG A 5 -0.95 -9.38 9.25
N LYS A 6 -1.63 -10.31 8.57
CA LYS A 6 -1.36 -10.63 7.15
C LYS A 6 -1.65 -9.43 6.26
N LEU A 7 -2.79 -8.78 6.43
CA LEU A 7 -3.17 -7.58 5.67
C LEU A 7 -2.23 -6.39 5.93
N THR A 8 -1.79 -6.22 7.18
CA THR A 8 -0.78 -5.22 7.52
C THR A 8 0.53 -5.50 6.78
N PHE A 9 0.99 -6.75 6.74
CA PHE A 9 2.21 -7.12 6.02
C PHE A 9 2.08 -6.88 4.51
N ILE A 10 0.95 -7.25 3.92
CA ILE A 10 0.64 -6.94 2.51
C ILE A 10 0.66 -5.42 2.28
N GLY A 11 0.05 -4.63 3.17
CA GLY A 11 0.07 -3.17 3.10
C GLY A 11 1.49 -2.60 3.13
N VAL A 12 2.38 -3.14 3.98
CA VAL A 12 3.80 -2.72 4.03
C VAL A 12 4.55 -3.06 2.73
N ILE A 13 4.30 -4.22 2.12
CA ILE A 13 4.89 -4.56 0.83
C ILE A 13 4.47 -3.55 -0.24
N PHE A 14 3.18 -3.23 -0.29
CA PHE A 14 2.67 -2.25 -1.26
C PHE A 14 3.17 -0.84 -0.97
N LEU A 15 3.36 -0.44 0.29
CA LEU A 15 4.01 0.82 0.66
C LEU A 15 5.42 0.92 0.06
N ILE A 16 6.24 -0.12 0.21
CA ILE A 16 7.61 -0.16 -0.34
C ILE A 16 7.56 -0.05 -1.87
N LEU A 17 6.66 -0.78 -2.53
CA LEU A 17 6.48 -0.71 -3.98
C LEU A 17 6.04 0.67 -4.45
N THR A 18 5.11 1.32 -3.74
CA THR A 18 4.68 2.69 -4.03
C THR A 18 5.86 3.65 -4.04
N PHE A 19 6.69 3.65 -3.01
CA PHE A 19 7.86 4.52 -2.96
C PHE A 19 8.90 4.18 -4.04
N ALA A 20 9.15 2.90 -4.28
CA ALA A 20 10.11 2.47 -5.30
C ALA A 20 9.66 2.89 -6.71
N ILE A 21 8.39 2.72 -7.04
CA ILE A 21 7.84 3.12 -8.35
C ILE A 21 7.79 4.64 -8.47
N ASN A 22 7.42 5.36 -7.40
CA ASN A 22 7.43 6.82 -7.41
C ASN A 22 8.83 7.37 -7.69
N TYR A 23 9.83 6.83 -6.99
CA TYR A 23 11.23 7.21 -7.19
C TYR A 23 11.71 6.90 -8.61
N TYR A 24 11.39 5.71 -9.14
CA TYR A 24 11.71 5.35 -10.52
C TYR A 24 11.04 6.30 -11.53
N HIS A 25 9.79 6.69 -11.30
CA HIS A 25 9.04 7.61 -12.14
C HIS A 25 9.69 9.01 -12.14
N GLU A 26 10.02 9.56 -10.99
CA GLU A 26 10.70 10.86 -10.88
C GLU A 26 12.05 10.88 -11.59
N GLN A 27 12.78 9.76 -11.61
CA GLN A 27 14.09 9.69 -12.27
C GLN A 27 14.02 9.48 -13.78
N ASN A 28 13.13 8.62 -14.25
CA ASN A 28 13.16 8.13 -15.64
C ASN A 28 12.04 8.68 -16.50
N HIS A 29 10.95 9.11 -15.87
CA HIS A 29 9.74 9.53 -16.55
C HIS A 29 9.10 10.77 -15.91
N PRO A 30 9.85 11.84 -15.59
CA PRO A 30 9.32 13.02 -14.90
C PRO A 30 8.27 13.77 -15.72
N ASP A 31 8.29 13.63 -17.05
CA ASP A 31 7.35 14.29 -17.96
C ASP A 31 6.04 13.50 -18.16
N MET A 32 5.96 12.27 -17.64
CA MET A 32 4.72 11.51 -17.68
C MET A 32 3.76 11.99 -16.59
N GLU A 33 2.59 12.48 -16.99
CA GLU A 33 1.58 12.98 -16.05
C GLU A 33 1.04 11.88 -15.12
N PHE A 34 1.01 10.62 -15.59
CA PHE A 34 0.52 9.50 -14.81
C PHE A 34 1.65 8.75 -14.08
N ASN A 35 1.59 8.79 -12.75
CA ASN A 35 2.52 8.05 -11.89
C ASN A 35 1.94 6.68 -11.48
N TYR A 36 2.54 5.60 -11.97
CA TYR A 36 2.08 4.24 -11.66
C TYR A 36 2.14 3.87 -10.18
N ALA A 37 2.83 4.64 -9.32
CA ALA A 37 2.83 4.46 -7.87
C ALA A 37 1.43 4.59 -7.25
N TYR A 38 0.48 5.24 -7.93
CA TYR A 38 -0.91 5.33 -7.49
C TYR A 38 -1.57 3.94 -7.33
N ILE A 39 -1.30 3.00 -8.23
CA ILE A 39 -1.90 1.66 -8.21
C ILE A 39 -1.55 0.89 -6.93
N PRO A 40 -0.26 0.65 -6.61
CA PRO A 40 0.10 0.01 -5.35
C PRO A 40 -0.29 0.88 -4.14
N GLY A 41 -0.30 2.21 -4.27
CA GLY A 41 -0.73 3.12 -3.20
C GLY A 41 -2.19 2.91 -2.78
N ILE A 42 -3.10 2.73 -3.73
CA ILE A 42 -4.51 2.41 -3.45
C ILE A 42 -4.62 1.04 -2.77
N ILE A 43 -3.90 0.03 -3.26
CA ILE A 43 -3.91 -1.32 -2.67
C ILE A 43 -3.38 -1.30 -1.23
N MET A 44 -2.33 -0.53 -0.97
CA MET A 44 -1.81 -0.30 0.38
C MET A 44 -2.88 0.27 1.30
N LEU A 45 -3.57 1.34 0.88
CA LEU A 45 -4.62 1.99 1.69
C LEU A 45 -5.76 1.01 2.02
N ILE A 46 -6.24 0.25 1.03
CA ILE A 46 -7.27 -0.78 1.24
C ILE A 46 -6.79 -1.83 2.23
N SER A 47 -5.54 -2.28 2.10
CA SER A 47 -4.96 -3.32 2.97
C SER A 47 -4.86 -2.86 4.43
N PHE A 48 -4.39 -1.62 4.65
CA PHE A 48 -4.32 -1.05 6.00
C PHE A 48 -5.71 -0.77 6.59
N GLY A 49 -6.63 -0.23 5.79
CA GLY A 49 -8.02 0.00 6.22
C GLY A 49 -8.72 -1.30 6.62
N ALA A 50 -8.64 -2.33 5.78
CA ALA A 50 -9.22 -3.65 6.07
C ALA A 50 -8.56 -4.31 7.30
N SER A 51 -7.24 -4.18 7.43
CA SER A 51 -6.50 -4.65 8.62
C SER A 51 -7.03 -3.99 9.89
N PHE A 52 -7.18 -2.67 9.89
CA PHE A 52 -7.67 -1.90 11.03
C PHE A 52 -9.08 -2.31 11.43
N ILE A 53 -10.00 -2.45 10.47
CA ILE A 53 -11.38 -2.90 10.73
C ILE A 53 -11.39 -4.29 11.39
N LEU A 54 -10.60 -5.24 10.87
CA LEU A 54 -10.53 -6.60 11.43
C LEU A 54 -9.88 -6.64 12.81
N PHE A 55 -8.87 -5.81 13.05
CA PHE A 55 -8.28 -5.65 14.37
C PHE A 55 -9.32 -5.14 15.37
N THR A 56 -10.03 -4.06 15.04
CA THR A 56 -11.04 -3.47 15.92
C THR A 56 -12.19 -4.44 16.21
N LYS A 57 -12.73 -5.11 15.17
CA LYS A 57 -13.80 -6.10 15.34
C LYS A 57 -13.42 -7.27 16.25
N ASN A 58 -12.15 -7.69 16.27
CA ASN A 58 -11.69 -8.82 17.07
C ASN A 58 -11.33 -8.44 18.51
N ASN A 59 -11.23 -7.14 18.83
CA ASN A 59 -10.85 -6.63 20.14
C ASN A 59 -11.96 -5.79 20.80
N LEU A 60 -13.15 -5.73 20.19
CA LEU A 60 -14.41 -5.25 20.77
C LEU A 60 -15.16 -6.45 21.38
#